data_AF-A0A7Y5HGE9-F1
#
_entry.id   AF-A0A7Y5HGE9-F1
#
_cell.length_a   1.000
_cell.length_b   1.000
_cell.length_c   1.000
_cell.angle_alpha   90.00
_cell.angle_beta   90.00
_cell.angle_gamma   90.00
#
_symmetry.space_group_name_H-M   'P 1'
#
loop_
_entity.id
_entity.type
_entity.pdbx_description
1 polymer ?
#
loop_
_entity_poly.entity_id
_entity_poly.type
_entity_poly.pdbx_seq_one_letter_code
_entity_poly.pdbx_strand_id
1 'polypeptide(L)'
;MTDFQGQQLPEPGRLAGYAALVNAFGLPVPAPSVLSLISLKHRRYDTPEWRVLTPRHAPAADAIGHLDFALRHEALDLGVLRALFDVLPAATVAGWVRDQPTGRTRRRLWFYYEWLMGNALDVPDVREGGYVPALDGRQFGLARGDRLR
;
A
#
# COMPACT_ATOMS: atom_id res chain seq x y z
N MET A 1 6.21 -18.01 -9.35
CA MET A 1 6.84 -17.51 -8.10
C MET A 1 6.40 -18.39 -6.96
N THR A 2 7.34 -18.88 -6.15
CA THR A 2 7.08 -19.78 -5.00
C THR A 2 7.49 -19.15 -3.67
N ASP A 3 8.21 -18.03 -3.73
CA ASP A 3 8.80 -17.30 -2.61
C ASP A 3 8.62 -15.80 -2.80
N PHE A 4 8.49 -15.06 -1.70
CA PHE A 4 8.63 -13.60 -1.66
C PHE A 4 9.56 -13.21 -0.50
N GLN A 5 10.73 -12.65 -0.82
CA GLN A 5 11.75 -12.21 0.15
C GLN A 5 12.09 -13.28 1.22
N GLY A 6 12.20 -14.55 0.81
CA GLY A 6 12.50 -15.67 1.72
C GLY A 6 11.28 -16.25 2.45
N GLN A 7 10.08 -15.69 2.23
CA GLN A 7 8.83 -16.26 2.71
C GLN A 7 8.19 -17.12 1.62
N GLN A 8 8.09 -18.42 1.88
CA GLN A 8 7.39 -19.34 1.00
C GLN A 8 5.90 -18.98 0.92
N LEU A 9 5.36 -18.98 -0.30
CA LEU A 9 3.93 -18.79 -0.50
C LEU A 9 3.17 -19.99 0.10
N PRO A 10 2.06 -19.77 0.82
CA PRO A 10 1.30 -20.85 1.45
C PRO A 10 0.61 -21.75 0.41
N GLU A 11 0.33 -21.22 -0.78
CA GLU A 11 -0.19 -21.95 -1.93
C GLU A 11 0.01 -21.16 -3.23
N PRO A 12 -0.22 -21.76 -4.43
CA PRO A 12 -0.22 -21.03 -5.68
C PRO A 12 -1.20 -19.86 -5.69
N GLY A 13 -0.67 -18.66 -5.93
CA GLY A 13 -1.41 -17.41 -5.83
C GLY A 13 -0.69 -16.24 -6.48
N ARG A 14 -1.33 -15.07 -6.43
CA ARG A 14 -0.77 -13.78 -6.85
C ARG A 14 -0.63 -12.88 -5.63
N LEU A 15 0.50 -12.21 -5.47
CA LEU A 15 0.64 -11.20 -4.41
C LEU A 15 -0.40 -10.10 -4.58
N ALA A 16 -0.84 -9.51 -3.47
CA ALA A 16 -1.69 -8.33 -3.42
C ALA A 16 -1.10 -7.28 -2.48
N GLY A 17 -1.66 -6.06 -2.52
CA GLY A 17 -1.26 -4.97 -1.62
C GLY A 17 0.22 -4.62 -1.68
N TYR A 18 0.80 -4.34 -0.50
CA TYR A 18 2.20 -3.92 -0.40
C TYR A 18 3.18 -4.96 -0.95
N ALA A 19 2.94 -6.26 -0.74
CA ALA A 19 3.82 -7.31 -1.26
C ALA A 19 3.94 -7.27 -2.79
N ALA A 20 2.82 -7.03 -3.48
CA ALA A 20 2.83 -6.88 -4.93
C ALA A 20 3.57 -5.63 -5.39
N LEU A 21 3.42 -4.51 -4.68
CA LEU A 21 4.11 -3.25 -4.98
C LEU A 21 5.62 -3.39 -4.77
N VAL A 22 6.03 -3.96 -3.65
CA VAL A 22 7.45 -4.23 -3.34
C VAL A 22 8.07 -5.11 -4.43
N ASN A 23 7.39 -6.19 -4.82
CA ASN A 23 7.87 -7.08 -5.87
C ASN A 23 7.93 -6.39 -7.25
N ALA A 24 6.89 -5.67 -7.63
CA ALA A 24 6.78 -5.06 -8.96
C ALA A 24 7.77 -3.92 -9.19
N PHE A 25 8.06 -3.12 -8.15
CA PHE A 25 8.96 -1.98 -8.23
C PHE A 25 10.36 -2.26 -7.67
N GLY A 26 10.63 -3.48 -7.18
CA GLY A 26 11.93 -3.84 -6.60
C GLY A 26 12.30 -2.99 -5.38
N LEU A 27 11.32 -2.65 -4.54
CA LEU A 27 11.51 -1.68 -3.46
C LEU A 27 12.47 -2.23 -2.39
N PRO A 28 13.49 -1.44 -1.95
CA PRO A 28 14.49 -1.88 -0.98
C PRO A 28 13.97 -1.77 0.46
N VAL A 29 12.86 -2.43 0.75
CA VAL A 29 12.20 -2.45 2.06
C VAL A 29 12.10 -3.87 2.61
N PRO A 30 12.10 -4.05 3.94
CA PRO A 30 11.80 -5.35 4.54
C PRO A 30 10.37 -5.78 4.17
N ALA A 31 10.12 -7.09 4.22
CA ALA A 31 8.80 -7.64 3.98
C ALA A 31 7.80 -7.04 4.98
N PRO A 32 6.58 -6.66 4.53
CA PRO A 32 5.49 -6.32 5.44
C PRO A 32 5.21 -7.45 6.44
N SER A 33 4.74 -7.09 7.63
CA SER A 33 4.49 -8.06 8.72
C SER A 33 3.43 -9.11 8.38
N VAL A 34 2.46 -8.75 7.53
CA VAL A 34 1.46 -9.67 6.97
C VAL A 34 1.36 -9.41 5.47
N LEU A 35 1.52 -10.47 4.67
CA LEU A 35 1.47 -10.44 3.22
C LEU A 35 0.09 -10.86 2.71
N SER A 36 -0.43 -10.18 1.71
CA SER A 36 -1.69 -10.59 1.06
C SER A 36 -1.43 -11.45 -0.18
N LEU A 37 -2.17 -12.55 -0.31
CA LEU A 37 -2.14 -13.44 -1.46
C LEU A 37 -3.55 -13.69 -2.00
N ILE A 38 -3.73 -13.55 -3.32
CA ILE A 38 -4.92 -13.99 -4.04
C ILE A 38 -4.73 -15.44 -4.49
N SER A 39 -5.46 -16.35 -3.84
CA SER A 39 -5.45 -17.79 -4.08
C SER A 39 -5.97 -18.16 -5.47
N LEU A 40 -5.20 -18.97 -6.21
CA LEU A 40 -5.69 -19.63 -7.44
C LEU A 40 -6.58 -20.85 -7.12
N LYS A 41 -6.60 -21.31 -5.86
CA LYS A 41 -7.45 -22.39 -5.38
C LYS A 41 -8.77 -21.90 -4.77
N HIS A 42 -9.04 -20.59 -4.87
CA HIS A 42 -10.27 -19.96 -4.39
C HIS A 42 -10.50 -20.14 -2.88
N ARG A 43 -9.42 -20.18 -2.09
CA ARG A 43 -9.47 -20.33 -0.62
C ARG A 43 -9.33 -18.98 0.08
N ARG A 44 -9.82 -18.92 1.32
CA ARG A 44 -9.63 -17.78 2.22
C ARG A 44 -9.27 -18.28 3.62
N TYR A 45 -8.12 -17.83 4.13
CA TYR A 45 -7.63 -18.15 5.46
C TYR A 45 -6.48 -17.21 5.82
N ASP A 46 -6.21 -17.06 7.12
CA ASP A 46 -5.08 -16.30 7.62
C ASP A 46 -4.07 -17.27 8.27
N THR A 47 -2.80 -16.95 8.15
CA THR A 47 -1.65 -17.52 8.87
C THR A 47 -0.91 -16.36 9.55
N PRO A 48 0.09 -16.59 10.41
CA PRO A 48 0.84 -15.50 11.02
C PRO A 48 1.47 -14.54 9.98
N GLU A 49 1.96 -15.06 8.86
CA GLU A 49 2.65 -14.30 7.82
C GLU A 49 1.75 -13.92 6.63
N TRP A 50 0.70 -14.71 6.35
CA TRP A 50 -0.12 -14.55 5.15
C TRP A 50 -1.61 -14.36 5.42
N ARG A 51 -2.20 -13.39 4.73
CA ARG A 51 -3.63 -13.30 4.49
C ARG A 51 -3.95 -13.82 3.09
N VAL A 52 -4.58 -14.99 3.01
CA VAL A 52 -4.97 -15.62 1.75
C VAL A 52 -6.43 -15.29 1.45
N LEU A 53 -6.69 -14.78 0.26
CA LEU A 53 -8.00 -14.31 -0.19
C LEU A 53 -8.41 -14.97 -1.51
N THR A 54 -9.72 -15.06 -1.74
CA THR A 54 -10.25 -15.57 -3.01
C THR A 54 -10.14 -14.55 -4.15
N PRO A 55 -10.18 -14.97 -5.42
CA PRO A 55 -10.06 -14.07 -6.59
C PRO A 55 -11.06 -12.90 -6.64
N ARG A 56 -12.21 -12.99 -5.96
CA ARG A 56 -13.17 -11.89 -5.87
C ARG A 56 -12.64 -10.65 -5.14
N HIS A 57 -11.56 -10.80 -4.35
CA HIS A 57 -10.90 -9.69 -3.66
C HIS A 57 -9.64 -9.23 -4.39
N ALA A 58 -9.40 -9.72 -5.62
CA ALA A 58 -8.22 -9.32 -6.39
C ALA A 58 -8.29 -7.81 -6.67
N PRO A 59 -7.20 -7.07 -6.41
CA PRO A 59 -7.07 -5.70 -6.88
C PRO A 59 -7.05 -5.65 -8.41
N ALA A 60 -7.26 -4.45 -8.97
CA ALA A 60 -6.87 -4.21 -10.35
C ALA A 60 -5.37 -4.51 -10.54
N ALA A 61 -5.00 -5.03 -11.71
CA ALA A 61 -3.64 -5.50 -12.00
C ALA A 61 -2.67 -4.36 -12.34
N ASP A 62 -2.76 -3.26 -11.59
CA ASP A 62 -1.92 -2.06 -11.73
C ASP A 62 -1.49 -1.53 -10.35
N ALA A 63 -0.50 -0.63 -10.35
CA ALA A 63 0.07 -0.11 -9.10
C ALA A 63 -0.99 0.56 -8.21
N ILE A 64 -1.90 1.32 -8.81
CA ILE A 64 -2.93 2.03 -8.05
C ILE A 64 -3.97 1.10 -7.45
N GLY A 65 -4.35 0.03 -8.14
CA GLY A 65 -5.25 -1.00 -7.63
C GLY A 65 -4.66 -1.74 -6.44
N HIS A 66 -3.38 -2.10 -6.51
CA HIS A 66 -2.66 -2.72 -5.39
C HIS A 66 -2.49 -1.74 -4.21
N LEU A 67 -2.22 -0.46 -4.48
CA LEU A 67 -2.13 0.57 -3.45
C LEU A 67 -3.48 0.83 -2.77
N ASP A 68 -4.56 0.91 -3.54
CA ASP A 68 -5.93 1.03 -3.04
C ASP A 68 -6.30 -0.14 -2.13
N PHE A 69 -5.94 -1.35 -2.55
CA PHE A 69 -6.14 -2.55 -1.76
C PHE A 69 -5.38 -2.47 -0.44
N ALA A 70 -4.10 -2.12 -0.47
CA ALA A 70 -3.26 -2.02 0.72
C ALA A 70 -3.84 -1.00 1.72
N LEU A 71 -4.19 0.20 1.26
CA LEU A 71 -4.75 1.27 2.10
C LEU A 71 -6.13 0.97 2.71
N ARG A 72 -6.85 -0.04 2.19
CA ARG A 72 -8.19 -0.46 2.66
C ARG A 72 -8.16 -1.73 3.50
N HIS A 73 -7.23 -2.64 3.23
CA HIS A 73 -7.27 -4.01 3.74
C HIS A 73 -6.03 -4.42 4.52
N GLU A 74 -4.92 -3.71 4.36
CA GLU A 74 -3.68 -3.93 5.09
C GLU A 74 -3.49 -2.82 6.14
N ALA A 75 -2.62 -3.09 7.11
CA ALA A 75 -2.21 -2.04 8.02
C ALA A 75 -1.24 -1.09 7.32
N LEU A 76 -1.28 0.19 7.68
CA LEU A 76 -0.46 1.20 7.02
C LEU A 76 1.03 0.90 7.20
N ASP A 77 1.77 0.82 6.08
CA ASP A 77 3.23 0.65 6.05
C ASP A 77 3.87 1.88 5.39
N LEU A 78 4.39 2.78 6.23
CA LEU A 78 5.01 4.02 5.77
C LEU A 78 6.33 3.79 5.05
N GLY A 79 7.03 2.69 5.35
CA GLY A 79 8.29 2.34 4.69
C GLY A 79 8.07 1.98 3.23
N VAL A 80 7.08 1.14 2.97
CA VAL A 80 6.68 0.77 1.60
C VAL A 80 6.15 1.98 0.84
N LEU A 81 5.30 2.81 1.46
CA LEU A 81 4.79 4.03 0.81
C LEU A 81 5.91 4.99 0.43
N ARG A 82 6.84 5.28 1.35
CA ARG A 82 7.98 6.16 1.07
C ARG A 82 8.82 5.60 -0.08
N ALA A 83 9.21 4.33 -0.02
CA ALA A 83 10.02 3.70 -1.06
C ALA A 83 9.30 3.68 -2.42
N LEU A 84 7.98 3.48 -2.43
CA LEU A 84 7.18 3.57 -3.65
C LEU A 84 7.16 4.99 -4.23
N PHE A 85 7.00 6.02 -3.39
CA PHE A 85 7.00 7.41 -3.84
C PHE A 85 8.36 7.90 -4.31
N ASP A 86 9.46 7.33 -3.80
CA ASP A 86 10.82 7.62 -4.27
C ASP A 86 11.05 7.13 -5.71
N VAL A 87 10.36 6.08 -6.16
CA VAL A 87 10.53 5.51 -7.52
C VAL A 87 9.46 5.96 -8.51
N LEU A 88 8.31 6.46 -8.04
CA LEU A 88 7.23 6.93 -8.89
C LEU A 88 7.42 8.41 -9.28
N PRO A 89 7.16 8.79 -10.54
CA PRO A 89 7.03 10.19 -10.90
C PRO A 89 5.91 10.87 -10.10
N ALA A 90 6.15 12.08 -9.57
CA ALA A 90 5.14 12.85 -8.85
C ALA A 90 3.85 13.05 -9.67
N ALA A 91 3.99 13.23 -10.99
CA ALA A 91 2.86 13.36 -11.92
C ALA A 91 1.95 12.12 -11.95
N THR A 92 2.52 10.91 -11.75
CA THR A 92 1.75 9.66 -11.66
C THR A 92 0.86 9.68 -10.42
N VAL A 93 1.43 10.05 -9.26
CA VAL A 93 0.67 10.12 -8.00
C VAL A 93 -0.38 11.24 -8.06
N ALA A 94 -0.02 12.42 -8.60
CA ALA A 94 -0.95 13.51 -8.83
C ALA A 94 -2.12 13.08 -9.73
N GLY A 95 -1.84 12.35 -10.81
CA GLY A 95 -2.86 11.77 -11.69
C GLY A 95 -3.86 10.91 -10.91
N TRP A 96 -3.36 9.96 -10.12
CA TRP A 96 -4.23 9.11 -9.30
C TRP A 96 -5.11 9.89 -8.34
N VAL A 97 -4.58 10.94 -7.70
CA VAL A 97 -5.36 11.80 -6.79
C VAL A 97 -6.44 12.57 -7.55
N ARG A 98 -6.10 13.15 -8.71
CA ARG A 98 -7.04 13.90 -9.56
C ARG A 98 -8.17 13.03 -10.13
N ASP A 99 -7.94 11.73 -10.31
CA ASP A 99 -8.98 10.81 -10.81
C ASP A 99 -10.15 10.63 -9.81
N GLN A 100 -9.87 10.73 -8.50
CA GLN A 100 -10.90 10.61 -7.46
C GLN A 100 -10.64 11.57 -6.28
N PRO A 101 -10.75 12.91 -6.48
CA PRO A 101 -10.25 13.92 -5.55
C PRO A 101 -11.03 13.98 -4.22
N THR A 102 -12.28 13.51 -4.23
CA THR A 102 -13.15 13.44 -3.03
C THR A 102 -13.10 12.08 -2.35
N GLY A 103 -12.44 11.08 -2.95
CA GLY A 103 -12.36 9.73 -2.44
C GLY A 103 -11.50 9.64 -1.18
N ARG A 104 -12.00 8.98 -0.13
CA ARG A 104 -11.27 8.79 1.14
C ARG A 104 -9.86 8.23 0.95
N THR A 105 -9.70 7.22 0.11
CA THR A 105 -8.39 6.60 -0.16
C THR A 105 -7.44 7.54 -0.89
N ARG A 106 -7.93 8.32 -1.87
CA ARG A 106 -7.10 9.31 -2.57
C ARG A 106 -6.68 10.48 -1.71
N ARG A 107 -7.55 10.97 -0.83
CA ARG A 107 -7.18 12.02 0.14
C ARG A 107 -6.11 11.52 1.12
N ARG A 108 -6.21 10.27 1.58
CA ARG A 108 -5.14 9.63 2.38
C ARG A 108 -3.84 9.52 1.58
N LEU A 109 -3.92 9.04 0.34
CA LEU A 109 -2.76 8.92 -0.54
C LEU A 109 -2.08 10.28 -0.76
N TRP A 110 -2.85 11.32 -1.07
CA TRP A 110 -2.38 12.69 -1.24
C TRP A 110 -1.65 13.17 0.01
N PHE A 111 -2.31 13.07 1.18
CA PHE A 111 -1.70 13.42 2.46
C PHE A 111 -0.39 12.67 2.71
N TYR A 112 -0.37 11.34 2.56
CA TYR A 112 0.84 10.56 2.82
C TYR A 112 1.96 10.91 1.86
N TYR A 113 1.66 11.18 0.59
CA TYR A 113 2.68 11.60 -0.37
C TYR A 113 3.34 12.89 0.10
N GLU A 114 2.57 13.95 0.31
CA GLU A 114 3.13 15.26 0.68
C GLU A 114 3.83 15.22 2.03
N TRP A 115 3.26 14.51 2.99
CA TRP A 115 3.85 14.34 4.31
C TRP A 115 5.18 13.57 4.28
N LEU A 116 5.24 12.47 3.53
CA LEU A 116 6.45 11.65 3.44
C LEU A 116 7.52 12.29 2.57
N MET A 117 7.13 12.97 1.48
CA MET A 117 8.05 13.53 0.50
C MET A 117 8.45 14.98 0.81
N GLY A 118 7.67 15.68 1.63
CA GLY A 118 7.91 17.09 1.99
C GLY A 118 7.68 18.08 0.84
N ASN A 119 7.01 17.66 -0.23
CA ASN A 119 6.67 18.48 -1.38
C ASN A 119 5.18 18.36 -1.73
N ALA A 120 4.60 19.46 -2.21
CA ALA A 120 3.20 19.47 -2.62
C ALA A 120 3.05 18.78 -3.98
N LEU A 121 1.98 18.00 -4.14
CA LEU A 121 1.57 17.53 -5.46
C LEU A 121 0.93 18.69 -6.22
N ASP A 122 1.10 18.69 -7.54
CA ASP A 122 0.38 19.59 -8.42
C ASP A 122 -1.09 19.15 -8.52
N VAL A 123 -1.88 19.29 -7.46
CA VAL A 123 -3.30 18.90 -7.42
C VAL A 123 -4.10 20.11 -6.95
N PRO A 124 -5.14 20.53 -7.69
CA PRO A 124 -5.98 21.64 -7.25
C PRO A 124 -6.62 21.35 -5.90
N ASP A 125 -6.62 22.35 -5.01
CA ASP A 125 -7.29 22.23 -3.71
C ASP A 125 -8.75 21.85 -3.88
N VAL A 126 -9.15 20.80 -3.14
CA VAL A 126 -10.53 20.33 -3.17
C VAL A 126 -11.34 21.21 -2.22
N ARG A 127 -12.08 22.16 -2.79
CA ARG A 127 -12.90 23.14 -2.05
C ARG A 127 -14.10 22.52 -1.31
N GLU A 128 -14.43 21.26 -1.57
CA GLU A 128 -15.60 20.58 -1.00
C GLU A 128 -15.26 19.21 -0.40
N GLY A 129 -15.79 18.94 0.81
CA GLY A 129 -15.78 17.63 1.43
C GLY A 129 -15.10 17.62 2.80
N GLY A 130 -15.78 17.00 3.78
CA GLY A 130 -15.38 17.01 5.19
C GLY A 130 -14.00 16.42 5.48
N TYR A 131 -13.54 16.67 6.72
CA TYR A 131 -12.27 16.17 7.24
C TYR A 131 -12.21 14.63 7.15
N VAL A 132 -11.19 14.12 6.48
CA VAL A 132 -10.91 12.69 6.40
C VAL A 132 -9.75 12.39 7.34
N PRO A 133 -9.94 11.58 8.39
CA PRO A 133 -8.84 11.16 9.25
C PRO A 133 -7.75 10.49 8.44
N ALA A 134 -6.52 11.03 8.54
CA ALA A 134 -5.36 10.46 7.88
C ALA A 134 -4.93 9.11 8.48
N LEU A 135 -5.40 8.73 9.67
CA LEU A 135 -4.98 7.50 10.35
C LEU A 135 -6.22 6.71 10.83
N ASP A 136 -6.17 5.39 10.68
CA ASP A 136 -7.23 4.46 11.10
C ASP A 136 -6.69 3.36 12.03
N GLY A 137 -6.04 3.73 13.14
CA GLY A 137 -5.74 2.84 14.28
C GLY A 137 -4.88 1.59 14.04
N ARG A 138 -4.51 1.25 12.79
CA ARG A 138 -3.72 0.09 12.39
C ARG A 138 -2.46 0.58 11.68
N GLN A 139 -1.41 0.84 12.45
CA GLN A 139 -0.18 1.50 11.99
C GLN A 139 1.03 0.60 12.24
N PHE A 140 1.90 0.45 11.25
CA PHE A 140 3.25 -0.09 11.41
C PHE A 140 4.26 0.95 10.92
N GLY A 141 5.23 1.30 11.77
CA GLY A 141 6.37 2.14 11.44
C GLY A 141 7.66 1.32 11.47
N LEU A 142 8.64 1.68 10.66
CA LEU A 142 10.00 1.16 10.80
C LEU A 142 10.51 1.54 12.19
N ALA A 143 10.80 0.54 13.03
CA ALA A 143 11.46 0.76 14.30
C ALA A 143 12.93 1.12 14.06
N ARG A 144 13.21 2.39 13.71
CA ARG A 144 14.48 3.02 14.10
C ARG A 144 14.23 3.77 15.39
N GLY A 145 14.43 3.04 16.50
CA GLY A 145 14.45 3.65 17.82
C GLY A 145 15.74 4.45 17.98
N ASP A 146 15.71 5.73 17.63
CA ASP A 146 16.73 6.65 18.12
C ASP A 146 16.43 6.94 19.59
N ARG A 147 17.42 6.69 20.45
CA ARG A 147 17.37 7.05 21.87
C ARG A 147 17.36 8.58 21.99
N LEU A 148 16.22 9.15 22.35
CA LEU A 148 16.15 10.53 22.81
C LEU A 148 16.77 10.62 24.22
N ARG A 149 17.74 11.52 24.39
CA ARG A 149 18.20 12.03 25.69
C ARG A 149 17.33 13.21 26.10
#